data_AF-A0A7W1B6S1-F1
#
_entry.id   AF-A0A7W1B6S1-F1
#
_cell.length_a   1.000
_cell.length_b   1.000
_cell.length_c   1.000
_cell.angle_alpha   90.00
_cell.angle_beta   90.00
_cell.angle_gamma   90.00
#
_symmetry.space_group_name_H-M   'P 1'
#
loop_
_entity.id
_entity.type
_entity.pdbx_description
1 polymer ?
#
loop_
_entity_poly.entity_id
_entity_poly.type
_entity_poly.pdbx_seq_one_letter_code
_entity_poly.pdbx_strand_id
1 'polypeptide(L)'
;MAPTTTFDRTRLLPRSGIGVDGPWLVIAPPGNPVIRLDSRLLDRVELIGRSPTAPLIWSGVATAGVAAAALTIIPGTIFACAGFAYLAYERFGEARRRSRSRDLLLALGDLEVALHVADGPEAAKGIAEQLAPYTRDAPITRPEVYEDAKRRMRAQAEGKGEATARREIEHALLVGADVVYLRGDYLQVGQVAFRITEVREYALRGANLPLTGGRLLQAAMGLLVVAAEERASAGEDVNVLSKRIADYEAWSGHSVGR
;
A
#
# COMPACT_ATOMS: atom_id res chain seq x y z
N MET A 1 12.70 -21.59 -12.22
CA MET A 1 12.84 -20.48 -13.19
C MET A 1 11.67 -19.54 -12.99
N ALA A 2 11.89 -18.39 -12.36
CA ALA A 2 10.86 -17.35 -12.33
C ALA A 2 10.61 -16.89 -13.77
N PRO A 3 9.36 -16.78 -14.24
CA PRO A 3 9.10 -16.33 -15.59
C PRO A 3 9.63 -14.89 -15.70
N THR A 4 10.64 -14.70 -16.57
CA THR A 4 11.01 -13.38 -17.05
C THR A 4 9.86 -12.91 -17.94
N THR A 5 8.77 -12.49 -17.31
CA THR A 5 7.68 -11.83 -18.02
C THR A 5 8.26 -10.53 -18.53
N THR A 6 8.53 -10.49 -19.84
CA THR A 6 8.96 -9.28 -20.55
C THR A 6 7.85 -8.25 -20.37
N PHE A 7 7.97 -7.44 -19.33
CA PHE A 7 7.00 -6.41 -19.04
C PHE A 7 7.12 -5.33 -20.11
N ASP A 8 5.99 -4.99 -20.72
CA ASP A 8 5.92 -3.97 -21.76
C ASP A 8 6.10 -2.58 -21.14
N ARG A 9 7.29 -2.00 -21.31
CA ARG A 9 7.64 -0.67 -20.79
C ARG A 9 6.75 0.44 -21.33
N THR A 10 6.04 0.22 -22.44
CA THR A 10 5.10 1.22 -22.99
C THR A 10 3.87 1.42 -22.09
N ARG A 11 3.62 0.51 -21.15
CA ARG A 11 2.57 0.63 -20.13
C ARG A 11 2.98 1.46 -18.92
N LEU A 12 4.25 1.87 -18.83
CA LEU A 12 4.73 2.75 -17.76
C LEU A 12 4.39 4.19 -18.09
N LEU A 13 4.17 4.95 -17.03
CA LEU A 13 4.02 6.38 -17.13
C LEU A 13 5.34 7.00 -17.64
N PRO A 14 5.28 7.90 -18.64
CA PRO A 14 6.45 8.32 -19.41
C PRO A 14 7.48 9.12 -18.60
N ARG A 15 7.06 9.84 -17.55
CA ARG A 15 7.98 10.68 -16.75
C ARG A 15 8.50 9.99 -15.51
N SER A 16 7.66 9.21 -14.83
CA SER A 16 8.02 8.52 -13.59
C SER A 16 8.57 7.12 -13.81
N GLY A 17 8.26 6.49 -14.96
CA GLY A 17 8.57 5.08 -15.18
C GLY A 17 7.80 4.14 -14.26
N ILE A 18 6.68 4.58 -13.68
CA ILE A 18 5.84 3.80 -12.75
C ILE A 18 4.61 3.28 -13.51
N GLY A 19 4.18 2.06 -13.20
CA GLY A 19 2.94 1.48 -13.75
C GLY A 19 2.43 0.32 -12.90
N VAL A 20 1.36 -0.30 -13.38
CA VAL A 20 0.69 -1.42 -12.72
C VAL A 20 0.58 -2.60 -13.67
N ASP A 21 0.85 -3.80 -13.17
CA ASP A 21 0.70 -5.08 -13.88
C ASP A 21 -0.04 -6.09 -12.99
N GLY A 22 -1.37 -6.10 -13.06
CA GLY A 22 -2.20 -6.87 -12.13
C GLY A 22 -1.93 -6.45 -10.67
N PRO A 23 -1.51 -7.36 -9.77
CA PRO A 23 -1.19 -7.02 -8.39
C PRO A 23 0.18 -6.33 -8.23
N TRP A 24 0.97 -6.20 -9.31
CA TRP A 24 2.33 -5.67 -9.21
C TRP A 24 2.37 -4.16 -9.45
N LEU A 25 2.97 -3.44 -8.51
CA LEU A 25 3.51 -2.11 -8.76
C LEU A 25 4.85 -2.27 -9.49
N VAL A 26 4.99 -1.64 -10.65
CA VAL A 26 6.18 -1.73 -11.49
C VAL A 26 6.85 -0.37 -11.56
N ILE A 27 8.15 -0.31 -11.29
CA ILE A 27 8.96 0.92 -11.29
C ILE A 27 10.19 0.67 -12.16
N ALA A 28 10.42 1.50 -13.17
CA ALA A 28 11.59 1.43 -14.04
C ALA A 28 12.37 2.74 -13.99
N PRO A 29 13.24 2.93 -12.97
CA PRO A 29 14.07 4.13 -12.89
C PRO A 29 15.06 4.17 -14.06
N PRO A 30 15.43 5.36 -14.57
CA PRO A 30 16.49 5.49 -15.56
C PRO A 30 17.80 4.87 -15.06
N GLY A 31 18.44 4.03 -15.87
CA GLY A 31 19.72 3.39 -15.53
C GLY A 31 19.63 2.24 -14.52
N ASN A 32 18.45 1.87 -14.06
CA ASN A 32 18.22 0.79 -13.10
C ASN A 32 17.33 -0.30 -13.72
N PRO A 33 17.45 -1.59 -13.33
CA PRO A 33 16.48 -2.59 -13.75
C PRO A 33 15.07 -2.29 -13.20
N VAL A 34 14.09 -2.95 -13.80
CA VAL A 34 12.68 -2.85 -13.39
C VAL A 34 12.52 -3.44 -11.98
N ILE A 35 11.98 -2.65 -11.07
CA ILE A 35 11.61 -3.05 -9.72
C ILE A 35 10.13 -3.43 -9.74
N ARG A 36 9.78 -4.59 -9.18
CA ARG A 36 8.39 -5.04 -9.05
C ARG A 36 8.07 -5.29 -7.58
N LEU A 37 7.01 -4.67 -7.08
CA LEU A 37 6.50 -4.87 -5.73
C LEU A 37 5.08 -5.46 -5.80
N ASP A 38 4.85 -6.55 -5.09
CA ASP A 38 3.52 -7.15 -4.96
C ASP A 38 2.68 -6.34 -3.97
N SER A 39 1.58 -5.74 -4.44
CA SER A 39 0.66 -4.97 -3.60
C SER A 39 -0.07 -5.82 -2.56
N ARG A 40 -0.11 -7.15 -2.72
CA ARG A 40 -0.69 -8.06 -1.72
C ARG A 40 0.12 -8.14 -0.43
N LEU A 41 1.38 -7.68 -0.45
CA LEU A 41 2.12 -7.46 0.78
C LEU A 41 1.56 -6.30 1.57
N LEU A 42 1.15 -5.23 0.87
CA LEU A 42 0.83 -3.95 1.48
C LEU A 42 -0.54 -3.98 2.14
N ASP A 43 -0.66 -3.23 3.23
CA ASP A 43 -1.93 -3.03 3.91
C ASP A 43 -2.81 -2.09 3.08
N ARG A 44 -2.22 -1.01 2.57
CA ARG A 44 -2.89 0.00 1.75
C ARG A 44 -1.93 0.68 0.77
N VAL A 45 -2.49 1.16 -0.34
CA VAL A 45 -1.83 2.04 -1.31
C VAL A 45 -2.73 3.24 -1.53
N GLU A 46 -2.28 4.41 -1.12
CA GLU A 46 -3.09 5.64 -1.14
C GLU A 46 -2.29 6.85 -1.64
N LEU A 47 -2.96 7.98 -1.85
CA LEU A 47 -2.28 9.25 -2.11
C LEU A 47 -1.85 9.87 -0.78
N ILE A 48 -0.65 10.46 -0.71
CA ILE A 48 -0.21 11.21 0.47
C ILE A 48 -1.24 12.29 0.78
N GLY A 49 -1.84 12.20 1.98
CA GLY A 49 -2.95 13.04 2.44
C GLY A 49 -4.31 12.34 2.53
N ARG A 50 -4.47 11.10 2.04
CA ARG A 50 -5.66 10.25 2.28
C ARG A 50 -5.49 9.24 3.43
N SER A 51 -4.27 9.05 3.95
CA SER A 51 -4.05 8.08 5.03
C SER A 51 -4.87 8.44 6.28
N PRO A 52 -5.61 7.49 6.86
CA PRO A 52 -6.31 7.70 8.12
C PRO A 52 -5.35 7.82 9.31
N THR A 53 -4.06 7.48 9.14
CA THR A 53 -3.01 7.52 10.18
C THR A 53 -2.33 8.89 10.31
N ALA A 54 -2.35 9.75 9.28
CA ALA A 54 -1.77 11.09 9.39
C ALA A 54 -2.61 12.09 10.24
N PRO A 55 -3.95 11.97 10.40
CA PRO A 55 -4.73 12.83 11.29
C PRO A 55 -5.24 12.15 12.56
N LEU A 56 -4.82 10.91 12.89
CA LEU A 56 -5.31 10.15 14.05
C LEU A 56 -4.79 10.65 15.42
N ILE A 57 -4.57 11.96 15.54
CA ILE A 57 -4.55 12.66 16.83
C ILE A 57 -5.83 13.53 17.02
N TRP A 58 -6.69 13.76 16.00
CA TRP A 58 -7.70 14.84 16.09
C TRP A 58 -9.11 14.55 15.57
N SER A 59 -9.61 13.31 15.61
CA SER A 59 -10.99 12.98 15.13
C SER A 59 -11.95 12.47 16.22
N GLY A 60 -11.78 12.91 17.47
CA GLY A 60 -12.72 12.60 18.57
C GLY A 60 -13.92 13.54 18.73
N VAL A 61 -14.00 14.67 18.00
CA VAL A 61 -14.96 15.77 18.34
C VAL A 61 -16.03 16.03 17.27
N ALA A 62 -15.93 15.49 16.06
CA ALA A 62 -16.73 15.98 14.92
C ALA A 62 -18.14 15.37 14.75
N THR A 63 -18.49 14.26 15.41
CA THR A 63 -19.82 13.62 15.20
C THR A 63 -20.96 14.22 16.02
N ALA A 64 -20.69 15.14 16.96
CA ALA A 64 -21.74 15.79 17.75
C ALA A 64 -22.35 17.05 17.10
N GLY A 65 -21.75 17.61 16.04
CA GLY A 65 -22.10 18.94 15.55
C GLY A 65 -23.27 19.04 14.56
N VAL A 66 -23.64 17.97 13.86
CA VAL A 66 -24.63 18.06 12.77
C VAL A 66 -26.09 18.01 13.26
N ALA A 67 -26.34 17.47 14.46
CA ALA A 67 -27.69 17.45 15.03
C ALA A 67 -28.13 18.80 15.64
N ALA A 68 -27.22 19.73 15.91
CA ALA A 68 -27.53 20.99 16.59
C ALA A 68 -27.98 22.14 15.66
N ALA A 69 -27.85 22.00 14.34
CA ALA A 69 -28.13 23.08 13.39
C ALA A 69 -29.62 23.26 13.02
N ALA A 70 -30.51 22.36 13.45
CA ALA A 70 -31.94 22.40 13.13
C ALA A 70 -32.82 23.16 14.15
N LEU A 71 -32.25 23.67 15.26
CA LEU A 71 -32.97 24.39 16.31
C LEU A 71 -32.30 25.74 16.63
N THR A 72 -32.28 26.64 15.64
CA THR A 72 -31.65 27.97 15.78
C THR A 72 -32.67 29.09 15.85
N ILE A 73 -33.16 29.39 17.06
CA ILE A 73 -33.71 30.70 17.46
C ILE A 73 -33.00 31.13 18.75
N ILE A 74 -31.67 31.22 18.71
CA ILE A 74 -30.87 31.82 19.78
C ILE A 74 -29.84 32.75 19.14
N PRO A 75 -29.74 34.03 19.56
CA PRO A 75 -28.75 34.96 19.06
C PRO A 75 -27.35 34.55 19.54
N GLY A 76 -26.64 33.85 18.67
CA GLY A 76 -25.28 33.30 18.87
C GLY A 76 -24.78 32.45 17.70
N THR A 77 -25.65 32.12 16.74
CA THR A 77 -25.40 31.18 15.65
C THR A 77 -24.52 31.70 14.51
N ILE A 78 -24.30 33.02 14.40
CA ILE A 78 -23.44 33.60 13.37
C ILE A 78 -21.97 33.19 13.56
N PHE A 79 -21.50 33.07 14.81
CA PHE A 79 -20.14 32.61 15.10
C PHE A 79 -19.96 31.09 14.90
N ALA A 80 -21.01 30.29 15.10
CA ALA A 80 -20.98 28.87 14.80
C ALA A 80 -20.90 28.60 13.28
N CYS A 81 -21.67 29.32 12.47
CA CYS A 81 -21.64 29.19 11.01
C CYS A 81 -20.28 29.57 10.40
N ALA A 82 -19.61 30.59 10.95
CA ALA A 82 -18.26 30.98 10.51
C ALA A 82 -17.19 29.92 10.86
N GLY A 83 -17.28 29.29 12.04
CA GLY A 83 -16.39 28.20 12.44
C GLY A 83 -16.56 26.93 11.60
N PHE A 84 -17.81 26.57 11.24
CA PHE A 84 -18.07 25.46 10.32
C PHE A 84 -17.68 25.77 8.87
N ALA A 85 -17.81 27.02 8.42
CA ALA A 85 -17.33 27.46 7.12
C ALA A 85 -15.79 27.44 7.02
N TYR A 86 -15.09 27.79 8.11
CA TYR A 86 -13.62 27.68 8.19
C TYR A 86 -13.15 26.22 8.19
N LEU A 87 -13.79 25.34 8.96
CA LEU A 87 -13.52 23.89 8.95
C LEU A 87 -13.85 23.24 7.59
N ALA A 88 -14.93 23.68 6.92
CA ALA A 88 -15.24 23.26 5.56
C ALA A 88 -14.21 23.79 4.56
N TYR A 89 -13.76 25.04 4.70
CA TYR A 89 -12.73 25.65 3.86
C TYR A 89 -11.36 24.96 4.02
N GLU A 90 -10.96 24.59 5.24
CA GLU A 90 -9.77 23.78 5.47
C GLU A 90 -9.93 22.36 4.91
N ARG A 91 -11.09 21.72 5.09
CA ARG A 91 -11.39 20.42 4.46
C ARG A 91 -11.36 20.46 2.93
N PHE A 92 -11.85 21.53 2.31
CA PHE A 92 -11.78 21.74 0.86
C PHE A 92 -10.35 22.10 0.41
N GLY A 93 -9.60 22.88 1.18
CA GLY A 93 -8.21 23.22 0.93
C GLY A 93 -7.30 22.00 1.03
N GLU A 94 -7.51 21.16 2.05
CA GLU A 94 -6.88 19.85 2.21
C GLU A 94 -7.32 18.89 1.10
N ALA A 95 -8.61 18.80 0.75
CA ALA A 95 -9.08 18.01 -0.40
C ALA A 95 -8.42 18.46 -1.71
N ARG A 96 -8.16 19.77 -1.87
CA ARG A 96 -7.48 20.34 -3.04
C ARG A 96 -5.97 20.09 -3.02
N ARG A 97 -5.33 20.07 -1.84
CA ARG A 97 -3.92 19.62 -1.67
C ARG A 97 -3.80 18.11 -1.87
N ARG A 98 -4.75 17.31 -1.37
CA ARG A 98 -4.91 15.85 -1.57
C ARG A 98 -5.08 15.48 -3.04
N SER A 99 -5.85 16.27 -3.80
CA SER A 99 -6.02 16.12 -5.25
C SER A 99 -4.79 16.56 -6.07
N ARG A 100 -3.82 17.24 -5.45
CA ARG A 100 -2.58 17.69 -6.08
C ARG A 100 -1.35 16.90 -5.63
N SER A 101 -1.53 15.96 -4.70
CA SER A 101 -0.45 15.11 -4.22
C SER A 101 0.02 14.22 -5.35
N ARG A 102 1.32 14.30 -5.65
CA ARG A 102 1.98 13.48 -6.67
C ARG A 102 2.54 12.20 -6.07
N ASP A 103 2.37 12.00 -4.77
CA ASP A 103 3.06 10.96 -4.03
C ASP A 103 2.08 9.86 -3.64
N LEU A 104 2.50 8.62 -3.90
CA LEU A 104 1.87 7.40 -3.44
C LEU A 104 2.43 7.03 -2.07
N LEU A 105 1.55 6.66 -1.15
CA LEU A 105 1.87 6.11 0.15
C LEU A 105 1.65 4.60 0.10
N LEU A 106 2.73 3.84 0.25
CA LEU A 106 2.73 2.39 0.39
C LEU A 106 2.82 2.10 1.88
N ALA A 107 1.77 1.55 2.49
CA ALA A 107 1.78 1.31 3.93
C ALA A 107 1.76 -0.18 4.26
N LEU A 108 2.53 -0.52 5.28
CA LEU A 108 2.67 -1.85 5.84
C LEU A 108 2.92 -1.73 7.35
N GLY A 109 1.85 -1.83 8.12
CA GLY A 109 1.85 -1.57 9.55
C GLY A 109 2.19 -0.15 9.86
N ASP A 110 3.21 0.01 10.69
CA ASP A 110 3.74 1.31 11.08
C ASP A 110 4.74 1.86 10.05
N LEU A 111 5.10 1.07 9.04
CA LEU A 111 5.99 1.52 7.97
C LEU A 111 5.17 2.13 6.83
N GLU A 112 5.42 3.41 6.56
CA GLU A 112 4.86 4.13 5.43
C GLU A 112 5.97 4.61 4.49
N VAL A 113 5.89 4.24 3.21
CA VAL A 113 6.87 4.59 2.19
C VAL A 113 6.23 5.49 1.14
N ALA A 114 6.79 6.68 0.97
CA ALA A 114 6.39 7.65 -0.04
C ALA A 114 7.09 7.37 -1.39
N LEU A 115 6.32 7.31 -2.47
CA LEU A 115 6.80 7.15 -3.84
C LEU A 115 6.29 8.30 -4.72
N HIS A 116 7.21 9.07 -5.28
CA HIS A 116 6.87 10.22 -6.11
C HIS A 116 6.49 9.83 -7.55
N VAL A 117 5.35 10.31 -8.04
CA VAL A 117 4.86 10.11 -9.41
C VAL A 117 4.96 11.43 -10.20
N ALA A 118 6.03 11.55 -10.99
CA ALA A 118 6.32 12.75 -11.79
C ALA A 118 5.27 13.11 -12.85
N ASP A 119 4.43 12.16 -13.27
CA ASP A 119 3.36 12.35 -14.27
C ASP A 119 2.15 13.11 -13.74
N GLY A 120 2.07 13.30 -12.42
CA GLY A 120 1.07 14.13 -11.78
C GLY A 120 0.09 13.36 -10.90
N PRO A 121 -0.81 14.10 -10.21
CA PRO A 121 -1.67 13.53 -9.17
C PRO A 121 -2.73 12.57 -9.72
N GLU A 122 -3.27 12.81 -10.92
CA GLU A 122 -4.25 11.90 -11.54
C GLU A 122 -3.62 10.54 -11.88
N ALA A 123 -2.35 10.54 -12.31
CA ALA A 123 -1.63 9.32 -12.60
C ALA A 123 -1.36 8.53 -11.31
N ALA A 124 -0.93 9.20 -10.25
CA ALA A 124 -0.79 8.60 -8.92
C ALA A 124 -2.14 8.02 -8.43
N LYS A 125 -3.23 8.78 -8.58
CA LYS A 125 -4.58 8.32 -8.21
C LYS A 125 -4.97 7.07 -8.97
N GLY A 126 -4.76 7.04 -10.27
CA GLY A 126 -5.05 5.89 -11.12
C GLY A 126 -4.27 4.64 -10.70
N ILE A 127 -2.99 4.78 -10.32
CA ILE A 127 -2.19 3.68 -9.79
C ILE A 127 -2.78 3.16 -8.46
N ALA A 128 -3.08 4.07 -7.52
CA ALA A 128 -3.64 3.69 -6.23
C ALA A 128 -4.99 2.97 -6.38
N GLU A 129 -5.89 3.47 -7.22
CA GLU A 129 -7.20 2.85 -7.47
C GLU A 129 -7.09 1.47 -8.15
N GLN A 130 -6.09 1.27 -9.02
CA GLN A 130 -5.83 -0.03 -9.64
C GLN A 130 -5.26 -1.05 -8.66
N LEU A 131 -4.38 -0.63 -7.75
CA LEU A 131 -3.73 -1.51 -6.78
C LEU A 131 -4.56 -1.76 -5.53
N ALA A 132 -5.42 -0.81 -5.12
CA ALA A 132 -6.21 -0.89 -3.89
C ALA A 132 -6.91 -2.24 -3.71
N PRO A 133 -7.62 -2.83 -4.70
CA PRO A 133 -8.30 -4.12 -4.54
C PRO A 133 -7.40 -5.29 -4.12
N TYR A 134 -6.11 -5.23 -4.43
CA TYR A 134 -5.14 -6.28 -4.11
C TYR A 134 -4.48 -6.11 -2.74
N THR A 135 -4.61 -4.93 -2.13
CA THR A 135 -4.08 -4.66 -0.78
C THR A 135 -4.87 -5.40 0.29
N ARG A 136 -4.28 -5.51 1.49
CA ARG A 136 -4.85 -6.33 2.58
C ARG A 136 -6.04 -5.68 3.27
N ASP A 137 -6.07 -4.36 3.40
CA ASP A 137 -7.15 -3.65 4.08
C ASP A 137 -8.37 -3.43 3.18
N ALA A 138 -8.18 -3.52 1.86
CA ALA A 138 -9.26 -3.28 0.93
C ALA A 138 -10.33 -4.38 0.97
N PRO A 139 -11.62 -4.03 0.83
CA PRO A 139 -12.66 -5.03 0.63
C PRO A 139 -12.40 -5.81 -0.65
N ILE A 140 -12.68 -7.11 -0.62
CA ILE A 140 -12.58 -7.95 -1.81
C ILE A 140 -13.66 -7.48 -2.79
N THR A 141 -13.23 -6.94 -3.93
CA THR A 141 -14.12 -6.44 -4.98
C THR A 141 -13.97 -7.18 -6.30
N ARG A 142 -12.93 -8.02 -6.42
CA ARG A 142 -12.59 -8.75 -7.63
C ARG A 142 -12.59 -10.26 -7.40
N PRO A 143 -13.12 -11.08 -8.34
CA PRO A 143 -13.11 -12.54 -8.21
C PRO A 143 -11.71 -13.13 -8.07
N GLU A 144 -10.72 -12.58 -8.78
CA GLU A 144 -9.33 -13.05 -8.70
C GLU A 144 -8.71 -12.88 -7.30
N VAL A 145 -9.08 -11.82 -6.58
CA VAL A 145 -8.63 -11.57 -5.19
C VAL A 145 -9.31 -12.53 -4.22
N TYR A 146 -10.58 -12.85 -4.47
CA TYR A 146 -11.32 -13.84 -3.69
C TYR A 146 -10.73 -15.25 -3.84
N GLU A 147 -10.42 -15.69 -5.07
CA GLU A 147 -9.81 -17.00 -5.31
C GLU A 147 -8.41 -17.09 -4.69
N ASP A 148 -7.63 -16.00 -4.75
CA ASP A 148 -6.33 -15.88 -4.08
C ASP A 148 -6.47 -16.01 -2.55
N ALA A 149 -7.44 -15.30 -1.97
CA ALA A 149 -7.74 -15.34 -0.55
C ALA A 149 -8.18 -16.75 -0.10
N LYS A 150 -9.04 -17.43 -0.89
CA LYS A 150 -9.44 -18.82 -0.63
C LYS A 150 -8.26 -19.79 -0.72
N ARG A 151 -7.37 -19.62 -1.70
CA ARG A 151 -6.15 -20.44 -1.81
C ARG A 151 -5.30 -20.32 -0.56
N ARG A 152 -5.07 -19.11 -0.06
CA ARG A 152 -4.30 -18.84 1.16
C ARG A 152 -4.96 -19.44 2.40
N MET A 153 -6.27 -19.31 2.55
CA MET A 153 -7.02 -19.93 3.66
C MET A 153 -6.93 -21.47 3.64
N ARG A 154 -7.02 -22.10 2.46
CA ARG A 154 -6.87 -23.55 2.33
C ARG A 154 -5.45 -24.00 2.72
N ALA A 155 -4.42 -23.28 2.25
CA ALA A 155 -3.05 -23.56 2.63
C ALA A 155 -2.84 -23.48 4.15
N GLN A 156 -3.47 -22.51 4.82
CA GLN A 156 -3.47 -22.40 6.28
C GLN A 156 -4.16 -23.59 6.95
N ALA A 157 -5.34 -23.99 6.48
CA ALA A 157 -6.08 -25.15 7.01
C ALA A 157 -5.29 -26.47 6.85
N GLU A 158 -4.48 -26.60 5.80
CA GLU A 158 -3.58 -27.74 5.59
C GLU A 158 -2.28 -27.68 6.42
N GLY A 159 -2.09 -26.68 7.27
CA GLY A 159 -0.86 -26.48 8.04
C GLY A 159 0.35 -26.04 7.18
N LYS A 160 0.13 -25.69 5.91
CA LYS A 160 1.16 -25.22 4.96
C LYS A 160 1.15 -23.70 4.80
N GLY A 161 0.32 -22.99 5.55
CA GLY A 161 0.10 -21.56 5.35
C GLY A 161 1.34 -20.72 5.61
N GLU A 162 2.10 -21.01 6.67
CA GLU A 162 3.35 -20.31 6.98
C GLU A 162 4.39 -20.47 5.88
N ALA A 163 4.61 -21.70 5.41
CA ALA A 163 5.55 -21.98 4.32
C ALA A 163 5.11 -21.33 2.98
N THR A 164 3.80 -21.24 2.74
CA THR A 164 3.25 -20.62 1.53
C THR A 164 3.36 -19.10 1.61
N ALA A 165 3.01 -18.49 2.74
CA ALA A 165 3.14 -17.07 3.01
C ALA A 165 4.61 -16.63 2.87
N ARG A 166 5.55 -17.40 3.41
CA ARG A 166 6.97 -17.13 3.28
C ARG A 166 7.45 -17.16 1.84
N ARG A 167 7.03 -18.15 1.05
CA ARG A 167 7.35 -18.22 -0.40
C ARG A 167 6.77 -17.04 -1.18
N GLU A 168 5.57 -16.59 -0.81
CA GLU A 168 4.96 -15.41 -1.42
C GLU A 168 5.73 -14.13 -1.05
N ILE A 169 6.15 -13.96 0.21
CA ILE A 169 7.00 -12.84 0.66
C ILE A 169 8.34 -12.83 -0.04
N GLU A 170 8.99 -13.99 -0.16
CA GLU A 170 10.28 -14.11 -0.87
C GLU A 170 10.17 -13.52 -2.27
N HIS A 171 9.09 -13.75 -3.01
CA HIS A 171 8.94 -13.27 -4.38
C HIS A 171 8.32 -11.89 -4.50
N ALA A 172 8.00 -11.24 -3.39
CA ALA A 172 7.14 -10.07 -3.41
C ALA A 172 7.85 -8.75 -3.75
N LEU A 173 9.18 -8.71 -3.69
CA LEU A 173 9.96 -7.59 -4.22
C LEU A 173 11.07 -8.14 -5.13
N LEU A 174 11.09 -7.68 -6.38
CA LEU A 174 12.05 -8.07 -7.40
C LEU A 174 12.79 -6.84 -7.92
N VAL A 175 14.10 -6.96 -8.13
CA VAL A 175 14.95 -5.96 -8.79
C VAL A 175 15.56 -6.59 -10.04
N GLY A 176 14.90 -6.38 -11.19
CA GLY A 176 15.19 -7.11 -12.41
C GLY A 176 14.82 -8.58 -12.26
N ALA A 177 15.84 -9.45 -12.26
CA ALA A 177 15.68 -10.88 -11.98
C ALA A 177 16.05 -11.25 -10.54
N ASP A 178 16.61 -10.31 -9.78
CA ASP A 178 17.07 -10.55 -8.41
C ASP A 178 15.91 -10.45 -7.44
N VAL A 179 15.74 -11.49 -6.64
CA VAL A 179 14.73 -11.56 -5.58
C VAL A 179 15.24 -10.85 -4.33
N VAL A 180 14.39 -10.05 -3.70
CA VAL A 180 14.67 -9.42 -2.40
C VAL A 180 13.98 -10.19 -1.30
N TYR A 181 14.77 -10.78 -0.40
CA TYR A 181 14.26 -11.61 0.68
C TYR A 181 15.09 -11.46 1.95
N LEU A 182 14.52 -11.88 3.08
CA LEU A 182 15.21 -11.87 4.37
C LEU A 182 15.89 -13.20 4.65
N ARG A 183 17.11 -13.13 5.18
CA ARG A 183 17.86 -14.29 5.67
C ARG A 183 18.47 -13.96 7.03
N GLY A 184 17.73 -14.27 8.09
CA GLY A 184 18.08 -13.85 9.45
C GLY A 184 18.11 -12.32 9.53
N ASP A 185 19.22 -11.76 10.04
CA ASP A 185 19.38 -10.31 10.21
C ASP A 185 19.85 -9.56 8.95
N TYR A 186 19.78 -10.22 7.79
CA TYR A 186 20.26 -9.67 6.52
C TYR A 186 19.15 -9.60 5.48
N LEU A 187 19.07 -8.46 4.80
CA LEU A 187 18.31 -8.29 3.57
C LEU A 187 19.19 -8.71 2.39
N GLN A 188 18.79 -9.78 1.70
CA GLN A 188 19.47 -10.28 0.53
C GLN A 188 18.82 -9.71 -0.73
N VAL A 189 19.64 -9.19 -1.65
CA VAL A 189 19.22 -8.76 -3.00
C VAL A 189 20.13 -9.46 -4.01
N GLY A 190 19.64 -10.56 -4.59
CA GLY A 190 20.46 -11.41 -5.44
C GLY A 190 21.70 -11.92 -4.69
N GLN A 191 22.89 -11.51 -5.14
CA GLN A 191 24.18 -11.92 -4.54
C GLN A 191 24.67 -11.00 -3.40
N VAL A 192 24.01 -9.86 -3.18
CA VAL A 192 24.43 -8.87 -2.17
C VAL A 192 23.58 -9.01 -0.91
N ALA A 193 24.21 -8.84 0.25
CA ALA A 193 23.54 -8.88 1.55
C ALA A 193 23.82 -7.60 2.33
N PHE A 194 22.78 -7.03 2.94
CA PHE A 194 22.88 -5.85 3.82
C PHE A 194 22.35 -6.20 5.20
N ARG A 195 22.95 -5.68 6.27
CA ARG A 195 22.38 -5.83 7.61
C ARG A 195 21.09 -5.02 7.71
N ILE A 196 20.06 -5.53 8.37
CA ILE A 196 18.79 -4.80 8.56
C ILE A 196 19.04 -3.44 9.22
N THR A 197 19.97 -3.36 10.17
CA THR A 197 20.35 -2.09 10.82
C THR A 197 20.88 -1.06 9.83
N GLU A 198 21.72 -1.50 8.88
CA GLU A 198 22.25 -0.65 7.82
C GLU A 198 21.13 -0.21 6.87
N VAL A 199 20.25 -1.12 6.44
CA VAL A 199 19.11 -0.78 5.58
C VAL A 199 18.22 0.28 6.25
N ARG A 200 17.99 0.17 7.56
CA ARG A 200 17.24 1.17 8.34
C ARG A 200 17.95 2.53 8.34
N GLU A 201 19.27 2.57 8.53
CA GLU A 201 20.05 3.81 8.46
C GLU A 201 19.99 4.47 7.08
N TYR A 202 20.13 3.69 6.01
CA TYR A 202 20.00 4.19 4.64
C TYR A 202 18.59 4.73 4.39
N ALA A 203 17.55 4.04 4.85
CA ALA A 203 16.16 4.47 4.69
C ALA A 203 15.87 5.78 5.44
N LEU A 204 16.38 5.93 6.67
CA LEU A 204 16.25 7.18 7.45
C LEU A 204 16.91 8.38 6.76
N ARG A 205 17.99 8.13 6.01
CA ARG A 205 18.68 9.15 5.21
C ARG A 205 18.05 9.37 3.83
N GLY A 206 16.98 8.64 3.48
CA GLY A 206 16.39 8.65 2.14
C GLY A 206 17.34 8.13 1.06
N ALA A 207 18.32 7.30 1.43
CA ALA A 207 19.37 6.83 0.55
C ALA A 207 19.01 5.50 -0.15
N ASN A 208 19.77 5.19 -1.20
CA ASN A 208 19.66 3.95 -1.95
C ASN A 208 20.73 2.94 -1.50
N LEU A 209 20.35 1.67 -1.44
CA LEU A 209 21.25 0.54 -1.30
C LEU A 209 22.04 0.33 -2.61
N PRO A 210 23.37 0.32 -2.57
CA PRO A 210 24.20 0.10 -3.75
C PRO A 210 24.26 -1.39 -4.11
N LEU A 211 23.68 -1.76 -5.25
CA LEU A 211 23.69 -3.13 -5.75
C LEU A 211 24.85 -3.33 -6.76
N THR A 212 25.16 -4.59 -7.06
CA THR A 212 26.18 -4.94 -8.06
C THR A 212 25.87 -4.33 -9.42
N GLY A 213 26.91 -3.92 -10.16
CA GLY A 213 26.77 -3.35 -11.50
C GLY A 213 26.20 -1.92 -11.52
N GLY A 214 26.35 -1.16 -10.43
CA GLY A 214 25.91 0.25 -10.36
C GLY A 214 24.41 0.43 -10.20
N ARG A 215 23.68 -0.65 -9.92
CA ARG A 215 22.24 -0.65 -9.69
C ARG A 215 21.92 -0.12 -8.29
N LEU A 216 20.73 0.41 -8.10
CA LEU A 216 20.31 1.04 -6.85
C LEU A 216 18.93 0.53 -6.42
N LEU A 217 18.72 0.32 -5.13
CA LEU A 217 17.40 0.05 -4.57
C LEU A 217 17.11 1.05 -3.46
N GLN A 218 15.99 1.75 -3.51
CA GLN A 218 15.60 2.64 -2.41
C GLN A 218 15.47 1.82 -1.13
N ALA A 219 16.22 2.18 -0.08
CA ALA A 219 16.30 1.37 1.14
C ALA A 219 14.93 1.21 1.82
N ALA A 220 14.08 2.22 1.73
CA ALA A 220 12.69 2.16 2.21
C ALA A 220 11.87 1.04 1.54
N MET A 221 12.10 0.73 0.26
CA MET A 221 11.45 -0.39 -0.42
C MET A 221 11.93 -1.73 0.13
N GLY A 222 13.23 -1.84 0.47
CA GLY A 222 13.78 -3.01 1.16
C GLY A 222 13.15 -3.23 2.53
N LEU A 223 12.86 -2.16 3.28
CA LEU A 223 12.19 -2.25 4.58
C LEU A 223 10.75 -2.78 4.51
N LEU A 224 10.06 -2.63 3.38
CA LEU A 224 8.74 -3.25 3.20
C LEU A 224 8.81 -4.78 3.27
N VAL A 225 9.88 -5.38 2.73
CA VAL A 225 10.10 -6.83 2.85
C VAL A 225 10.40 -7.21 4.30
N VAL A 226 11.16 -6.36 5.01
CA VAL A 226 11.46 -6.57 6.43
C VAL A 226 10.19 -6.59 7.28
N ALA A 227 9.37 -5.55 7.13
CA ALA A 227 8.10 -5.44 7.85
C ALA A 227 7.11 -6.57 7.47
N ALA A 228 7.14 -7.06 6.23
CA ALA A 228 6.29 -8.16 5.79
C ALA A 228 6.66 -9.48 6.48
N GLU A 229 7.95 -9.82 6.59
CA GLU A 229 8.41 -11.03 7.28
C GLU A 229 8.18 -10.94 8.79
N GLU A 230 8.45 -9.78 9.41
CA GLU A 230 8.18 -9.51 10.84
C GLU A 230 6.70 -9.76 11.15
N ARG A 231 5.80 -9.27 10.31
CA ARG A 231 4.36 -9.50 10.45
C ARG A 231 3.95 -10.95 10.20
N ALA A 232 4.46 -11.59 9.15
CA ALA A 232 4.14 -12.98 8.87
C ALA A 232 4.54 -13.90 10.02
N SER A 233 5.68 -13.61 10.66
CA SER A 233 6.15 -14.30 11.86
C SER A 233 5.24 -14.08 13.08
N ALA A 234 4.54 -12.95 13.14
CA ALA A 234 3.57 -12.63 14.20
C ALA A 234 2.18 -13.28 14.00
N GLY A 235 1.91 -13.89 12.84
CA GLY A 235 0.69 -14.69 12.59
C GLY A 235 -0.61 -13.88 12.43
N GLU A 236 -0.52 -12.58 12.14
CA GLU A 236 -1.67 -11.65 12.18
C GLU A 236 -2.62 -11.76 10.94
N ASP A 237 -2.23 -12.48 9.89
CA ASP A 237 -2.93 -12.44 8.59
C ASP A 237 -4.23 -13.27 8.51
N VAL A 238 -4.42 -14.30 9.34
CA VAL A 238 -5.49 -15.30 9.13
C VAL A 238 -6.88 -14.75 9.47
N ASN A 239 -7.00 -14.03 10.58
CA ASN A 239 -8.28 -13.52 11.07
C ASN A 239 -8.84 -12.43 10.14
N VAL A 240 -7.97 -11.54 9.66
CA VAL A 240 -8.34 -10.48 8.71
C VAL A 240 -8.78 -11.08 7.39
N LEU A 241 -8.04 -12.08 6.89
CA LEU A 241 -8.37 -12.76 5.64
C LEU A 241 -9.72 -13.49 5.72
N SER A 242 -9.97 -14.22 6.82
CA SER A 242 -11.23 -14.92 7.05
C SER A 242 -12.42 -13.97 7.08
N LYS A 243 -12.30 -12.83 7.75
CA LYS A 243 -13.35 -11.81 7.81
C LYS A 243 -13.67 -11.26 6.41
N ARG A 244 -12.64 -10.91 5.63
CA ARG A 244 -12.81 -10.36 4.27
C ARG A 244 -13.53 -11.31 3.32
N ILE A 245 -13.23 -12.61 3.40
CA ILE A 245 -13.91 -13.64 2.60
C ILE A 245 -15.38 -13.72 3.00
N ALA A 246 -15.69 -13.74 4.31
CA ALA A 246 -17.06 -13.78 4.80
C ALA A 246 -17.88 -12.54 4.36
N ASP A 247 -17.30 -11.35 4.45
CA ASP A 247 -17.94 -10.10 4.01
C ASP A 247 -18.26 -10.13 2.50
N TYR A 248 -17.34 -10.65 1.69
CA TYR A 248 -17.56 -10.82 0.24
C TYR A 248 -18.64 -11.86 -0.07
N GLU A 249 -18.59 -13.04 0.57
CA GLU A 249 -19.59 -14.08 0.38
C GLU A 249 -20.99 -13.58 0.78
N ALA A 250 -21.10 -12.86 1.91
CA ALA A 250 -22.34 -12.23 2.33
C ALA A 250 -22.85 -11.22 1.29
N TRP A 251 -22.00 -10.34 0.78
CA TRP A 251 -22.40 -9.37 -0.26
C TRP A 251 -22.81 -10.04 -1.57
N SER A 252 -22.05 -11.03 -2.04
CA SER A 252 -22.34 -11.78 -3.27
C SER A 252 -23.59 -12.66 -3.17
N GLY A 253 -23.87 -13.23 -2.00
CA GLY A 253 -25.09 -14.01 -1.75
C GLY A 253 -26.36 -13.16 -1.82
N HIS A 254 -26.28 -11.87 -1.47
CA HIS A 254 -27.40 -10.93 -1.58
C HIS A 254 -27.69 -10.48 -3.03
N SER A 255 -26.72 -10.57 -3.95
CA SER A 255 -26.89 -10.15 -5.34
C SER A 255 -27.38 -11.26 -6.28
N VAL A 256 -27.27 -12.53 -5.90
CA VAL A 256 -27.80 -13.68 -6.67
C VAL A 256 -29.29 -13.95 -6.38
N GLY A 257 -29.84 -13.35 -5.32
CA GLY A 257 -31.23 -13.54 -4.88
C GLY A 257 -32.25 -12.50 -5.35
N ARG A 258 -31.98 -11.71 -6.40
CA ARG A 258 -32.94 -10.76 -7.02
C ARG A 258 -33.03 -10.94 -8.52
#